data_AF-A0A2V9FT54-F1
#
_entry.id   AF-A0A2V9FT54-F1
#
_cell.length_a   1.000
_cell.length_b   1.000
_cell.length_c   1.000
_cell.angle_alpha   90.00
_cell.angle_beta   90.00
_cell.angle_gamma   90.00
#
_symmetry.space_group_name_H-M   'P 1'
#
loop_
_entity.id
_entity.type
_entity.pdbx_description
1 polymer ?
#
loop_
_entity_poly.entity_id
_entity_poly.type
_entity_poly.pdbx_seq_one_letter_code
_entity_poly.pdbx_strand_id
1 'polypeptide(L)'
;MGGYGRLRTMYKRIVVLGIGALLFVWGASYLLVYSLNQRVVRERERQDRVYWNAFNAIEQFGERPDTGTEQKAKSALAEARQRSLNKDRARILQDYLEDLEHCYQGERESCKKASSDMNEAIRVPKVSL
;
A
#
# COMPACT_ATOMS: atom_id res chain seq x y z
N MET A 1 -52.97 -23.66 38.20
CA MET A 1 -51.67 -24.01 37.59
C MET A 1 -51.56 -23.29 36.25
N GLY A 2 -50.76 -22.22 36.12
CA GLY A 2 -50.71 -21.48 34.83
C GLY A 2 -49.64 -20.39 34.71
N GLY A 3 -49.08 -19.89 35.81
CA GLY A 3 -48.09 -18.81 35.79
C GLY A 3 -46.68 -19.22 35.36
N TYR A 4 -46.21 -20.40 35.78
CA TYR A 4 -44.82 -20.85 35.55
C TYR A 4 -44.51 -21.19 34.08
N GLY A 5 -45.49 -21.71 33.33
CA GLY A 5 -45.33 -22.02 31.91
C GLY A 5 -45.13 -20.75 31.08
N ARG A 6 -45.89 -19.68 31.37
CA ARG A 6 -45.87 -18.42 30.61
C ARG A 6 -44.58 -17.64 30.79
N LEU A 7 -44.03 -17.60 32.01
CA LEU A 7 -42.74 -16.99 32.31
C LEU A 7 -41.57 -17.73 31.64
N ARG A 8 -41.60 -19.06 31.63
CA ARG A 8 -40.57 -19.88 30.97
C ARG A 8 -40.55 -19.64 29.46
N THR A 9 -41.71 -19.49 28.83
CA THR A 9 -41.83 -19.19 27.40
C THR A 9 -41.36 -17.78 27.05
N MET A 10 -41.70 -16.78 27.89
CA MET A 10 -41.23 -15.40 27.74
C MET A 10 -39.70 -15.32 27.86
N TYR A 11 -39.12 -15.94 28.88
CA TYR A 11 -37.67 -15.98 29.08
C TYR A 11 -36.95 -16.65 27.90
N LYS A 12 -37.47 -17.79 27.42
CA LYS A 12 -36.90 -18.49 26.25
C LYS A 12 -36.90 -17.60 25.00
N ARG A 13 -37.94 -16.79 24.78
CA ARG A 13 -38.00 -15.82 23.68
C ARG A 13 -36.98 -14.70 23.83
N ILE A 14 -36.83 -14.14 25.03
CA ILE A 14 -35.84 -13.08 25.30
C ILE A 14 -34.41 -13.59 25.09
N VAL A 15 -34.11 -14.80 25.59
CA VAL A 15 -32.79 -15.42 25.40
C VAL A 15 -32.49 -15.69 23.93
N VAL A 16 -33.45 -16.22 23.16
CA VAL A 16 -33.28 -16.47 21.72
C VAL A 16 -33.09 -15.16 20.96
N LEU A 17 -33.87 -14.12 21.29
CA LEU A 17 -33.71 -12.79 20.68
C LEU A 17 -32.37 -12.15 21.04
N GLY A 18 -31.92 -12.28 22.28
CA GLY A 18 -30.62 -11.76 22.73
C GLY A 18 -29.44 -12.45 22.05
N ILE A 19 -29.46 -13.79 21.97
CA ILE A 19 -28.42 -14.57 21.28
C ILE A 19 -28.43 -14.24 19.77
N GLY A 20 -29.62 -14.15 19.17
CA GLY A 20 -29.77 -13.77 17.76
C GLY A 20 -29.21 -12.37 17.47
N ALA A 21 -29.49 -11.39 18.33
CA ALA A 21 -28.96 -10.04 18.22
C ALA A 21 -27.43 -10.01 18.35
N LEU A 22 -26.86 -10.76 19.29
CA LEU A 22 -25.40 -10.86 19.47
C LEU A 22 -24.71 -11.46 18.24
N LEU A 23 -25.23 -12.57 17.71
CA LEU A 23 -24.71 -13.18 16.49
C LEU A 23 -24.83 -12.25 15.28
N PHE A 24 -25.92 -11.50 15.18
CA PHE A 24 -26.13 -10.52 14.11
C PHE A 24 -25.10 -9.38 14.18
N VAL A 25 -24.87 -8.81 15.37
CA VAL A 25 -23.85 -7.75 15.56
C VAL A 25 -22.45 -8.26 15.26
N TRP A 26 -22.11 -9.48 15.71
CA TRP A 26 -20.83 -10.11 15.40
C TRP A 26 -20.65 -10.38 13.91
N GLY A 27 -21.67 -10.92 13.25
CA GLY A 27 -21.64 -11.17 11.80
C GLY A 27 -21.51 -9.89 10.98
N ALA A 28 -22.27 -8.83 11.34
CA ALA A 28 -22.18 -7.53 10.69
C ALA A 28 -20.80 -6.87 10.88
N SER A 29 -20.25 -6.96 12.10
CA SER A 29 -18.91 -6.43 12.41
C SER A 29 -17.82 -7.18 11.64
N TYR A 30 -17.93 -8.52 11.56
CA TYR A 30 -17.00 -9.34 10.79
C TYR A 30 -17.04 -9.01 9.30
N LEU A 31 -18.24 -8.87 8.72
CA LEU A 31 -18.40 -8.49 7.31
C LEU A 31 -17.85 -7.09 7.01
N LEU A 32 -18.08 -6.13 7.90
CA LEU A 32 -17.53 -4.77 7.78
C LEU A 32 -16.00 -4.80 7.78
N VAL A 33 -15.38 -5.43 8.78
CA VAL A 33 -13.92 -5.56 8.88
C VAL A 33 -13.33 -6.29 7.68
N TYR A 34 -13.97 -7.39 7.25
CA TYR A 34 -13.53 -8.14 6.07
C TYR A 34 -13.58 -7.29 4.79
N SER A 35 -14.67 -6.55 4.58
CA SER A 35 -14.82 -5.68 3.41
C SER A 35 -13.84 -4.51 3.41
N LEU A 36 -13.53 -3.95 4.58
CA LEU A 36 -12.51 -2.91 4.77
C LEU A 36 -11.13 -3.47 4.43
N ASN A 37 -10.78 -4.64 4.96
CA ASN A 37 -9.48 -5.26 4.70
C ASN A 37 -9.29 -5.54 3.20
N GLN A 38 -10.31 -6.05 2.51
CA GLN A 38 -10.26 -6.25 1.06
C GLN A 38 -10.11 -4.96 0.25
N ARG A 39 -10.65 -3.83 0.73
CA ARG A 39 -10.46 -2.53 0.07
C ARG A 39 -9.05 -2.01 0.29
N VAL A 40 -8.54 -2.08 1.52
CA VAL A 40 -7.18 -1.65 1.88
C VAL A 40 -6.12 -2.47 1.14
N VAL A 41 -6.28 -3.79 1.03
CA VAL A 41 -5.36 -4.65 0.27
C VAL A 41 -5.34 -4.26 -1.21
N ARG A 42 -6.51 -4.10 -1.84
CA ARG A 42 -6.60 -3.70 -3.25
C ARG A 42 -6.01 -2.31 -3.51
N GLU A 43 -6.21 -1.36 -2.61
CA GLU A 43 -5.60 -0.03 -2.71
C GLU A 43 -4.08 -0.09 -2.54
N ARG A 44 -3.57 -0.90 -1.59
CA ARG A 44 -2.12 -1.13 -1.44
C ARG A 44 -1.52 -1.74 -2.69
N GLU A 45 -2.11 -2.80 -3.25
CA GLU A 45 -1.62 -3.42 -4.49
C GLU A 45 -1.59 -2.44 -5.67
N ARG A 46 -2.59 -1.55 -5.74
CA ARG A 46 -2.63 -0.50 -6.76
C ARG A 46 -1.53 0.53 -6.56
N GLN A 47 -1.30 0.97 -5.32
CA GLN A 47 -0.21 1.87 -4.97
C GLN A 47 1.17 1.23 -5.18
N ASP A 48 1.34 -0.04 -4.83
CA ASP A 48 2.56 -0.81 -5.07
C ASP A 48 2.83 -0.93 -6.56
N ARG A 49 1.83 -1.24 -7.39
CA ARG A 49 2.02 -1.31 -8.86
C ARG A 49 2.48 0.03 -9.44
N VAL A 50 1.87 1.13 -9.01
CA VAL A 50 2.27 2.48 -9.45
C VAL A 50 3.68 2.83 -8.97
N TYR A 51 4.00 2.49 -7.71
CA TYR A 51 5.33 2.66 -7.13
C TYR A 51 6.39 1.91 -7.92
N TRP A 52 6.20 0.60 -8.11
CA TRP A 52 7.13 -0.26 -8.82
C TRP A 52 7.29 0.13 -10.29
N ASN A 53 6.23 0.58 -10.95
CA ASN A 53 6.34 1.08 -12.33
C ASN A 53 7.22 2.34 -12.42
N ALA A 54 7.05 3.29 -11.51
CA ALA A 54 7.87 4.50 -11.47
C ALA A 54 9.32 4.16 -11.11
N PHE A 55 9.51 3.28 -10.12
CA PHE A 55 10.82 2.79 -9.72
C PHE A 55 11.58 2.14 -10.88
N ASN A 56 10.93 1.25 -11.63
CA ASN A 56 11.55 0.55 -12.76
C ASN A 56 11.98 1.52 -13.88
N ALA A 57 11.26 2.63 -14.06
CA ALA A 57 11.64 3.67 -15.02
C ALA A 57 12.87 4.47 -14.54
N ILE A 58 12.98 4.73 -13.24
CA ILE A 58 14.15 5.38 -12.63
C ILE A 58 15.36 4.43 -12.63
N GLU A 59 15.15 3.14 -12.37
CA GLU A 59 16.20 2.10 -12.46
C GLU A 59 16.74 1.99 -13.90
N GLN A 60 15.88 2.07 -14.92
CA GLN A 60 16.31 2.14 -16.32
C GLN A 60 17.20 3.36 -16.62
N PHE A 61 16.94 4.50 -15.99
CA PHE A 61 17.82 5.67 -16.09
C PHE A 61 19.17 5.44 -15.38
N GLY A 62 19.17 4.75 -14.23
CA GLY A 62 20.39 4.33 -13.54
C GLY A 62 21.26 3.32 -14.33
N GLU A 63 20.63 2.44 -15.12
CA GLU A 63 21.38 1.53 -15.99
C GLU A 63 21.90 2.21 -17.27
N ARG A 64 21.06 3.05 -17.88
CA ARG A 64 21.37 3.83 -19.08
C ARG A 64 20.99 5.29 -18.84
N PRO A 65 21.94 6.14 -18.45
CA PRO A 65 21.68 7.57 -18.30
C PRO A 65 21.65 8.23 -19.68
N ASP A 66 20.49 8.11 -20.34
CA ASP A 66 20.15 8.79 -21.59
C ASP A 66 19.04 9.84 -21.35
N THR A 67 18.98 10.88 -22.17
CA THR A 67 17.94 11.93 -22.09
C THR A 67 16.52 11.36 -22.25
N GLY A 68 16.37 10.31 -23.07
CA GLY A 68 15.09 9.61 -23.24
C GLY A 68 14.64 8.84 -22.00
N THR A 69 15.57 8.23 -21.26
CA THR A 69 15.28 7.51 -20.01
C THR A 69 15.05 8.46 -18.84
N GLU A 70 15.75 9.59 -18.79
CA GLU A 70 15.52 10.65 -17.79
C GLU A 70 14.10 11.21 -17.92
N GLN A 71 13.69 11.55 -19.14
CA GLN A 71 12.36 12.09 -19.39
C GLN A 71 11.25 11.07 -19.10
N LYS A 72 11.52 9.78 -19.35
CA LYS A 72 10.63 8.67 -19.00
C LYS A 72 10.52 8.45 -17.49
N ALA A 73 11.61 8.64 -16.74
CA ALA A 73 11.61 8.56 -15.29
C ALA A 73 10.84 9.74 -14.67
N LYS A 74 11.05 10.97 -15.18
CA LYS A 74 10.29 12.17 -14.80
C LYS A 74 8.80 12.03 -15.08
N SER A 75 8.43 11.51 -16.26
CA SER A 75 7.02 11.30 -16.61
C SER A 75 6.38 10.22 -15.74
N ALA A 76 7.08 9.11 -15.47
CA ALA A 76 6.58 8.05 -14.59
C ALA A 76 6.38 8.53 -13.14
N LEU A 77 7.27 9.40 -12.63
CA LEU A 77 7.11 10.05 -11.33
C LEU A 77 5.88 10.99 -11.31
N ALA A 78 5.69 11.79 -12.37
CA ALA A 78 4.54 12.67 -12.50
C ALA A 78 3.22 11.89 -12.58
N GLU A 79 3.18 10.80 -13.35
CA GLU A 79 2.04 9.88 -13.40
C GLU A 79 1.77 9.22 -12.05
N ALA A 80 2.81 8.82 -11.32
CA ALA A 80 2.66 8.24 -9.99
C ALA A 80 2.04 9.24 -9.01
N ARG A 81 2.48 10.50 -9.02
CA ARG A 81 1.86 11.57 -8.21
C ARG A 81 0.41 11.81 -8.58
N GLN A 82 0.08 11.86 -9.88
CA GLN A 82 -1.31 12.02 -10.34
C GLN A 82 -2.20 10.86 -9.92
N ARG A 83 -1.66 9.63 -9.88
CA ARG A 83 -2.40 8.43 -9.45
C ARG A 83 -2.49 8.27 -7.93
N SER A 84 -2.29 9.35 -7.17
CA SER A 84 -2.43 9.37 -5.71
C SER A 84 -1.51 8.37 -4.99
N LEU A 85 -0.30 8.18 -5.52
CA LEU A 85 0.74 7.49 -4.78
C LEU A 85 0.95 8.20 -3.43
N ASN A 86 1.17 7.43 -2.35
CA ASN A 86 1.42 8.00 -1.04
C ASN A 86 2.55 9.05 -1.11
N LYS A 87 2.34 10.22 -0.49
CA LYS A 87 3.27 11.36 -0.54
C LYS A 87 4.68 10.98 -0.13
N ASP A 88 4.82 10.11 0.88
CA ASP A 88 6.14 9.65 1.34
C ASP A 88 6.86 8.83 0.28
N ARG A 89 6.15 7.90 -0.38
CA ARG A 89 6.72 7.09 -1.46
C ARG A 89 7.05 7.92 -2.70
N ALA A 90 6.22 8.93 -3.00
CA ALA A 90 6.47 9.86 -4.09
C ALA A 90 7.70 10.74 -3.81
N ARG A 91 7.92 11.12 -2.55
CA ARG A 91 9.12 11.84 -2.11
C ARG A 91 10.37 10.97 -2.21
N ILE A 92 10.33 9.71 -1.74
CA ILE A 92 11.46 8.77 -1.88
C ILE A 92 11.86 8.58 -3.35
N LEU A 93 10.90 8.38 -4.25
CA LEU A 93 11.18 8.25 -5.69
C LEU A 93 11.72 9.55 -6.30
N GLN A 94 11.27 10.71 -5.81
CA GLN A 94 11.76 12.01 -6.24
C GLN A 94 13.21 12.21 -5.81
N ASP A 95 13.49 12.01 -4.52
CA ASP A 95 14.83 12.17 -3.96
C ASP A 95 15.81 11.22 -4.68
N TYR A 96 15.39 9.98 -4.98
CA TYR A 96 16.20 9.03 -5.74
C TYR A 96 16.49 9.48 -7.19
N LEU A 97 15.50 10.03 -7.89
CA LEU A 97 15.70 10.58 -9.24
C LEU A 97 16.64 11.79 -9.22
N GLU A 98 16.45 12.68 -8.24
CA GLU A 98 17.24 13.90 -8.09
C GLU A 98 18.70 13.58 -7.71
N ASP A 99 18.91 12.61 -6.81
CA ASP A 99 20.23 12.07 -6.50
C ASP A 99 20.90 11.48 -7.74
N LEU A 100 20.18 10.67 -8.53
CA LEU A 100 20.71 10.11 -9.78
C LEU A 100 21.08 11.21 -10.78
N GLU A 101 20.23 12.22 -10.97
CA GLU A 101 20.52 13.36 -11.86
C GLU A 101 21.76 14.14 -11.41
N HIS A 102 21.86 14.46 -10.12
CA HIS A 102 22.98 15.21 -9.57
C HIS A 102 24.30 14.43 -9.67
N CYS A 103 24.20 13.12 -9.48
CA CYS A 103 25.30 12.19 -9.51
C CYS A 103 25.78 11.90 -10.95
N TYR A 104 24.89 11.85 -11.95
CA TYR A 104 25.26 11.77 -13.37
C TYR A 104 25.75 13.10 -13.97
N GLN A 105 25.44 14.24 -13.35
CA GLN A 105 26.08 15.52 -13.65
C GLN A 105 27.56 15.57 -13.18
N GLY A 106 28.00 14.63 -12.33
CA GLY A 106 29.37 14.48 -11.84
C GLY A 106 30.15 13.28 -12.45
N GLU A 107 30.95 12.59 -11.63
CA GLU A 107 31.75 11.41 -12.05
C GLU A 107 30.87 10.15 -12.24
N ARG A 108 30.71 9.76 -13.51
CA ARG A 108 29.81 8.71 -14.00
C ARG A 108 29.99 7.32 -13.36
N GLU A 109 31.21 6.94 -13.00
CA GLU A 109 31.55 5.61 -12.46
C GLU A 109 31.24 5.48 -10.95
N SER A 110 31.50 6.53 -10.17
CA SER A 110 31.13 6.59 -8.74
C SER A 110 29.61 6.55 -8.58
N CYS A 111 28.91 7.15 -9.54
CA CYS A 111 27.46 7.22 -9.53
C CYS A 111 26.74 5.91 -9.77
N LYS A 112 27.29 5.07 -10.66
CA LYS A 112 26.72 3.74 -10.92
C LYS A 112 26.73 2.86 -9.67
N LYS A 113 27.73 3.04 -8.80
CA LYS A 113 27.84 2.32 -7.52
C LYS A 113 26.85 2.83 -6.47
N ALA A 114 26.70 4.15 -6.34
CA ALA A 114 25.71 4.77 -5.45
C ALA A 114 24.26 4.43 -5.84
N SER A 115 23.98 4.42 -7.15
CA SER A 115 22.70 3.96 -7.73
C SER A 115 22.40 2.51 -7.36
N SER A 116 23.39 1.62 -7.49
CA SER A 116 23.25 0.22 -7.11
C SER A 116 22.98 0.03 -5.62
N ASP A 117 23.70 0.75 -4.74
CA ASP A 117 23.51 0.68 -3.29
C ASP A 117 22.13 1.20 -2.85
N MET A 118 21.63 2.30 -3.45
CA MET A 118 20.27 2.80 -3.19
C MET A 118 19.18 1.90 -3.75
N ASN A 119 19.38 1.31 -4.94
CA ASN A 119 18.48 0.32 -5.52
C ASN A 119 18.32 -0.88 -4.58
N GLU A 120 19.43 -1.34 -3.99
CA GLU A 120 19.41 -2.39 -2.97
C GLU A 120 18.66 -1.93 -1.72
N ALA A 121 18.91 -0.72 -1.20
CA ALA A 121 18.21 -0.18 -0.04
C ALA A 121 16.70 0.00 -0.22
N ILE A 122 16.24 0.26 -1.46
CA ILE A 122 14.81 0.38 -1.81
C ILE A 122 14.17 -1.00 -2.07
N ARG A 123 14.94 -1.96 -2.61
CA ARG A 123 14.51 -3.35 -2.82
C ARG A 123 14.48 -4.18 -1.55
N VAL A 124 15.33 -3.89 -0.56
CA VAL A 124 15.23 -4.55 0.75
C VAL A 124 13.88 -4.13 1.32
N PRO A 125 12.89 -5.03 1.41
CA PRO A 125 11.70 -4.70 2.12
C PRO A 125 12.17 -4.39 3.54
N LYS A 126 11.65 -3.33 4.17
CA LYS A 126 11.68 -3.25 5.64
C LYS A 126 10.90 -4.45 6.19
N VAL A 127 11.51 -5.64 6.14
CA VAL A 127 11.20 -6.78 6.96
C VAL A 127 11.94 -6.50 8.24
N SER A 128 11.28 -5.82 9.16
CA SER A 128 11.69 -5.83 10.54
C SER A 128 10.44 -5.61 11.39
N LEU A 129 9.95 -6.76 11.89
CA LEU A 129 8.99 -6.97 12.98
C LEU A 129 7.65 -6.25 12.93
#